data_AF-A0A6L3AYT0-F1
#
_entry.id   AF-A0A6L3AYT0-F1
#
_cell.length_a   1.000
_cell.length_b   1.000
_cell.length_c   1.000
_cell.angle_alpha   90.00
_cell.angle_beta   90.00
_cell.angle_gamma   90.00
#
_symmetry.space_group_name_H-M   'P 1'
#
loop_
_entity.id
_entity.type
_entity.pdbx_description
1 polymer ?
#
loop_
_entity_poly.entity_id
_entity_poly.type
_entity_poly.pdbx_seq_one_letter_code
_entity_poly.pdbx_strand_id
1 'polypeptide(L)'
;MSGQIVVKQRRMETQGQTVQGTLFEHIDATTGRRHSVNMVSLYDLAPKYIFDSPESKANGQAAHSLEPRDPAAQDDRLPMIHRQFSFADQIYHLTVVPARIQRRVKGKDGRFVRDASGAQLVEEIDAYPGEREQIIEDVIRKLASDPARLSVDNGEAILRFSLYEVWQELRSVRHTLSIPEIKEALMIMRRCTVQIERRGRRKVMMDSGIFAGLGLRQRPSETDDTDDASILDDESSDAETFVQFNMMLREAIRRVDWHSISYEALMKIRNPFSRWLFKRIAETLRQDPSQSVVSITARDIIRDSGMSEWSRFRDMRLRIHDVVKALADTQIGALDRIEIEEVKEGRKYVDVEYNLYPSQSFLDQIRRAVAERAVNERELTLVVNNDDLDESGRPKRFVPVTSDVANQSRRRRRAALPKGGDGQMPLLDIVE
;
A
#
# COMPACT_ATOMS: atom_id res chain seq x y z
N MET A 1 10.00 57.86 3.47
CA MET A 1 8.91 56.90 3.19
C MET A 1 9.51 55.49 3.29
N SER A 2 9.46 54.89 4.48
CA SER A 2 9.92 53.52 4.70
C SER A 2 8.73 52.59 4.55
N GLY A 3 8.69 51.84 3.44
CA GLY A 3 7.70 50.79 3.23
C GLY A 3 8.09 49.52 3.99
N GLN A 4 7.51 49.32 5.17
CA GLN A 4 7.55 48.03 5.85
C GLN A 4 6.76 47.00 5.04
N ILE A 5 7.47 46.01 4.49
CA ILE A 5 6.87 44.79 3.97
C ILE A 5 6.32 44.03 5.17
N VAL A 6 5.00 44.15 5.38
CA VAL A 6 4.27 43.32 6.34
C VAL A 6 4.25 41.90 5.78
N VAL A 7 5.23 41.09 6.17
CA VAL A 7 5.15 39.63 6.08
C VAL A 7 4.02 39.24 7.03
N LYS A 8 2.81 39.09 6.51
CA LYS A 8 1.72 38.40 7.21
C LYS A 8 2.22 36.98 7.49
N GLN A 9 2.73 36.77 8.69
CA GLN A 9 2.78 35.44 9.30
C GLN A 9 1.34 34.91 9.26
N ARG A 10 1.05 34.09 8.25
CA ARG A 10 -0.12 33.23 8.26
C ARG A 10 0.13 32.31 9.44
N ARG A 11 -0.55 32.55 10.57
CA ARG A 11 -0.68 31.58 11.66
C ARG A 11 -0.93 30.23 10.99
N MET A 12 -0.02 29.28 11.19
CA MET A 12 -0.31 27.88 10.94
C MET A 12 -1.58 27.58 11.76
N GLU A 13 -2.73 27.49 11.10
CA GLU A 13 -3.91 26.87 11.71
C GLU A 13 -3.45 25.50 12.18
N THR A 14 -3.66 25.25 13.47
CA THR A 14 -3.11 24.08 14.17
C THR A 14 -3.53 22.83 13.42
N GLN A 15 -2.57 22.13 12.82
CA GLN A 15 -2.73 20.76 12.34
C GLN A 15 -3.36 19.95 13.48
N GLY A 16 -4.61 19.55 13.31
CA GLY A 16 -5.36 18.90 14.37
C GLY A 16 -4.97 17.45 14.49
N GLN A 17 -4.43 17.03 15.63
CA GLN A 17 -4.50 15.62 16.00
C GLN A 17 -5.97 15.21 16.03
N THR A 18 -6.28 14.03 15.50
CA THR A 18 -7.64 13.48 15.50
C THR A 18 -7.67 12.21 16.32
N VAL A 19 -8.84 11.88 16.88
CA VAL A 19 -9.00 10.59 17.56
C VAL A 19 -8.69 9.46 16.60
N GLN A 20 -9.20 9.52 15.36
CA GLN A 20 -8.94 8.49 14.35
C GLN A 20 -7.45 8.36 14.01
N GLY A 21 -6.73 9.48 13.87
CA GLY A 21 -5.28 9.45 13.71
C GLY A 21 -4.59 8.78 14.88
N THR A 22 -5.02 9.07 16.11
CA THR A 22 -4.50 8.42 17.32
C THR A 22 -4.81 6.91 17.36
N LEU A 23 -5.99 6.48 16.88
CA LEU A 23 -6.38 5.08 16.79
C LEU A 23 -5.62 4.33 15.69
N PHE A 24 -5.23 5.02 14.62
CA PHE A 24 -4.44 4.47 13.52
C PHE A 24 -2.99 4.17 13.93
N GLU A 25 -2.52 4.75 15.03
CA GLU A 25 -1.19 4.49 15.57
C GLU A 25 -1.05 3.05 16.11
N HIS A 26 0.08 2.42 15.82
CA HIS A 26 0.51 1.18 16.45
C HIS A 26 1.18 1.48 17.79
N ILE A 27 0.61 0.92 18.86
CA ILE A 27 1.12 1.08 20.23
C ILE A 27 1.69 -0.26 20.67
N ASP A 28 2.96 -0.55 20.31
CA ASP A 28 3.66 -1.68 20.92
C ASP A 28 4.24 -1.25 22.27
N ALA A 29 3.68 -1.80 23.34
CA ALA A 29 4.02 -1.47 24.72
C ALA A 29 5.37 -2.02 25.18
N THR A 30 6.00 -2.92 24.43
CA THR A 30 7.00 -3.86 24.95
C THR A 30 8.35 -3.78 24.23
N THR A 31 8.36 -3.61 22.91
CA THR A 31 9.60 -3.75 22.12
C THR A 31 10.12 -2.44 21.52
N GLY A 32 9.29 -1.40 21.45
CA GLY A 32 9.60 -0.18 20.70
C GLY A 32 9.75 -0.38 19.19
N ARG A 33 9.56 -1.61 18.68
CA ARG A 33 9.65 -1.97 17.27
C ARG A 33 8.26 -2.03 16.64
N ARG A 34 8.18 -1.55 15.40
CA ARG A 34 6.93 -1.37 14.64
C ARG A 34 6.75 -2.55 13.70
N HIS A 35 6.08 -3.60 14.18
CA HIS A 35 5.96 -4.88 13.46
C HIS A 35 4.69 -4.99 12.60
N SER A 36 3.89 -3.93 12.51
CA SER A 36 2.61 -3.99 11.81
C SER A 36 2.39 -2.80 10.87
N VAL A 37 1.51 -3.04 9.91
CA VAL A 37 0.93 -2.04 9.02
C VAL A 37 -0.58 -2.20 9.01
N ASN A 38 -1.31 -1.09 8.86
CA ASN A 38 -2.76 -1.10 8.75
C ASN A 38 -3.22 -1.44 7.33
N MET A 39 -3.97 -2.53 7.22
CA MET A 39 -4.61 -3.02 6.00
C MET A 39 -6.06 -2.52 5.90
N VAL A 40 -6.44 -2.08 4.70
CA VAL A 40 -7.80 -1.70 4.29
C VAL A 40 -8.29 -2.73 3.28
N SER A 41 -9.14 -3.65 3.74
CA SER A 41 -9.37 -4.94 3.09
C SER A 41 -9.76 -4.87 1.61
N LEU A 42 -10.82 -4.14 1.25
CA LEU A 42 -11.26 -4.03 -0.16
C LEU A 42 -10.17 -3.39 -1.05
N TYR A 43 -9.50 -2.35 -0.54
CA TYR A 43 -8.50 -1.62 -1.32
C TYR A 43 -7.18 -2.39 -1.49
N ASP A 44 -6.77 -3.14 -0.47
CA ASP A 44 -5.52 -3.88 -0.47
C ASP A 44 -5.60 -5.23 -1.16
N LEU A 45 -6.81 -5.81 -1.23
CA LEU A 45 -7.07 -7.02 -2.00
C LEU A 45 -7.42 -6.74 -3.46
N ALA A 46 -7.75 -5.49 -3.82
CA ALA A 46 -7.95 -5.12 -5.21
C ALA A 46 -6.64 -5.31 -6.00
N PRO A 47 -6.66 -6.00 -7.17
CA PRO A 47 -5.48 -6.30 -7.96
C PRO A 47 -4.99 -5.08 -8.76
N LYS A 48 -4.63 -4.00 -8.07
CA LYS A 48 -4.29 -2.69 -8.66
C LYS A 48 -2.87 -2.58 -9.20
N TYR A 49 -1.98 -3.50 -8.82
CA TYR A 49 -0.61 -3.52 -9.31
C TYR A 49 -0.44 -4.48 -10.49
N ILE A 50 0.46 -4.11 -11.39
CA ILE A 50 0.79 -4.86 -12.58
C ILE A 50 2.22 -5.36 -12.41
N PHE A 51 2.37 -6.67 -12.39
CA PHE A 51 3.66 -7.32 -12.21
C PHE A 51 4.13 -7.92 -13.52
N ASP A 52 5.43 -7.92 -13.75
CA ASP A 52 6.00 -8.65 -14.87
C ASP A 52 5.77 -10.16 -14.70
N SER A 53 5.09 -10.77 -15.67
CA SER A 53 5.08 -12.23 -15.81
C SER A 53 6.15 -12.68 -16.82
N PRO A 54 6.71 -13.90 -16.66
CA PRO A 54 7.54 -14.52 -17.68
C PRO A 54 6.87 -14.53 -19.06
N GLU A 55 5.54 -14.68 -19.10
CA GLU A 55 4.74 -14.64 -20.33
C GLU A 55 4.69 -13.23 -20.92
N SER A 56 4.50 -12.20 -20.08
CA SER A 56 4.60 -10.80 -20.51
C SER A 56 5.95 -10.55 -21.17
N LYS A 57 7.04 -10.97 -20.51
CA LYS A 57 8.41 -10.86 -21.03
C LYS A 57 8.62 -11.68 -22.31
N ALA A 58 8.13 -12.92 -22.37
CA ALA A 58 8.26 -13.81 -23.53
C ALA A 58 7.46 -13.33 -24.74
N ASN A 59 6.33 -12.66 -24.52
CA ASN A 59 5.50 -12.07 -25.57
C ASN A 59 5.97 -10.65 -25.96
N GLY A 60 7.09 -10.17 -25.42
CA GLY A 60 7.61 -8.82 -25.68
C GLY A 60 6.74 -7.69 -25.13
N GLN A 61 5.76 -8.00 -24.26
CA GLN A 61 4.92 -7.02 -23.60
C GLN A 61 5.53 -6.76 -22.22
N ALA A 62 6.27 -5.67 -22.01
CA ALA A 62 6.65 -5.29 -20.66
C ALA A 62 5.37 -4.94 -19.87
N ALA A 63 5.11 -5.65 -18.77
CA ALA A 63 3.94 -5.36 -17.94
C ALA A 63 4.09 -4.00 -17.27
N HIS A 64 5.32 -3.59 -17.02
CA HIS A 64 5.74 -2.25 -16.63
C HIS A 64 6.61 -1.68 -17.76
N SER A 65 6.02 -0.95 -18.70
CA SER A 65 6.82 -0.22 -19.69
C SER A 65 7.35 1.05 -19.03
N LEU A 66 8.65 1.30 -19.15
CA LEU A 66 9.29 2.56 -18.79
C LEU A 66 10.07 3.09 -20.00
N GLU A 67 9.67 2.67 -21.20
CA GLU A 67 10.38 3.00 -22.42
C GLU A 67 9.99 4.39 -22.93
N PRO A 68 10.98 5.15 -23.46
CA PRO A 68 10.75 6.43 -24.14
C PRO A 68 9.71 6.28 -25.25
N ARG A 69 8.77 7.22 -25.35
CA ARG A 69 7.76 7.20 -26.43
C ARG A 69 7.89 8.39 -27.36
N ASP A 70 7.57 8.15 -28.64
CA ASP A 70 7.42 9.21 -29.63
C ASP A 70 6.16 10.02 -29.31
N PRO A 71 6.27 11.31 -28.95
CA PRO A 71 5.12 12.15 -28.63
C PRO A 71 4.15 12.33 -29.82
N ALA A 72 4.56 12.04 -31.06
CA ALA A 72 3.72 12.11 -32.25
C ALA A 72 2.92 10.82 -32.55
N ALA A 73 3.24 9.70 -31.91
CA ALA A 73 2.56 8.42 -32.15
C ALA A 73 1.29 8.30 -31.29
N GLN A 74 0.12 8.58 -31.90
CA GLN A 74 -1.16 8.59 -31.17
C GLN A 74 -1.64 7.20 -30.71
N ASP A 75 -1.13 6.11 -31.31
CA ASP A 75 -1.56 4.72 -31.07
C ASP A 75 -0.61 3.92 -30.15
N ASP A 76 0.50 4.50 -29.70
CA ASP A 76 1.51 3.80 -28.88
C ASP A 76 1.28 4.01 -27.38
N ARG A 77 0.02 4.10 -26.91
CA ARG A 77 -0.32 4.32 -25.49
C ARG A 77 -0.49 2.99 -24.75
N LEU A 78 -0.03 2.91 -23.49
CA LEU A 78 -0.33 1.73 -22.67
C LEU A 78 -1.84 1.67 -22.47
N PRO A 79 -2.46 0.49 -22.69
CA PRO A 79 -3.91 0.36 -22.59
C PRO A 79 -4.37 0.53 -21.14
N MET A 80 -5.68 0.65 -20.94
CA MET A 80 -6.26 0.50 -19.60
C MET A 80 -6.34 -1.00 -19.28
N ILE A 81 -6.03 -1.37 -18.05
CA ILE A 81 -6.15 -2.76 -17.59
C ILE A 81 -7.49 -2.93 -16.88
N HIS A 82 -8.29 -3.86 -17.38
CA HIS A 82 -9.57 -4.24 -16.79
C HIS A 82 -9.45 -5.59 -16.12
N ARG A 83 -9.85 -5.68 -14.84
CA ARG A 83 -9.83 -6.91 -14.04
C ARG A 83 -11.16 -7.08 -13.32
N GLN A 84 -11.44 -8.31 -12.93
CA GLN A 84 -12.51 -8.62 -11.99
C GLN A 84 -11.89 -9.27 -10.76
N PHE A 85 -12.45 -9.00 -9.59
CA PHE A 85 -12.04 -9.69 -8.37
C PHE A 85 -13.21 -9.87 -7.40
N SER A 86 -13.10 -10.85 -6.52
CA SER A 86 -14.07 -11.13 -5.47
C SER A 86 -13.66 -10.49 -4.14
N PHE A 87 -14.63 -9.94 -3.42
CA PHE A 87 -14.45 -9.46 -2.05
C PHE A 87 -15.80 -9.54 -1.30
N ALA A 88 -15.81 -10.19 -0.13
CA ALA A 88 -17.01 -10.39 0.69
C ALA A 88 -18.24 -10.87 -0.11
N ASP A 89 -18.06 -11.95 -0.89
CA ASP A 89 -19.07 -12.55 -1.77
C ASP A 89 -19.66 -11.62 -2.84
N GLN A 90 -18.97 -10.53 -3.15
CA GLN A 90 -19.33 -9.59 -4.21
C GLN A 90 -18.24 -9.55 -5.27
N ILE A 91 -18.65 -9.38 -6.53
CA ILE A 91 -17.73 -9.19 -7.65
C ILE A 91 -17.55 -7.70 -7.90
N TYR A 92 -16.30 -7.28 -8.01
CA TYR A 92 -15.90 -5.92 -8.35
C TYR A 92 -15.21 -5.91 -9.71
N HIS A 93 -15.38 -4.82 -10.44
CA HIS A 93 -14.57 -4.49 -11.60
C HIS A 93 -13.52 -3.48 -11.19
N LEU A 94 -12.30 -3.72 -11.63
CA LEU A 94 -11.17 -2.85 -11.44
C LEU A 94 -10.71 -2.35 -12.80
N THR A 95 -10.49 -1.05 -12.91
CA THR A 95 -9.80 -0.46 -14.06
C THR A 95 -8.56 0.27 -13.56
N VAL A 96 -7.40 -0.03 -14.16
CA VAL A 96 -6.14 0.66 -13.89
C VAL A 96 -5.72 1.44 -15.12
N VAL A 97 -5.62 2.77 -14.97
CA VAL A 97 -5.08 3.67 -16.00
C VAL A 97 -3.58 3.87 -15.71
N PRO A 98 -2.70 3.70 -16.70
CA PRO A 98 -1.27 3.92 -16.53
C PRO A 98 -0.97 5.38 -16.20
N ALA A 99 0.06 5.59 -15.38
CA ALA A 99 0.62 6.90 -15.08
C ALA A 99 1.44 7.39 -16.27
N ARG A 100 1.26 8.66 -16.65
CA ARG A 100 2.17 9.35 -17.57
C ARG A 100 3.17 10.19 -16.82
N ILE A 101 4.45 9.92 -16.97
CA ILE A 101 5.53 10.70 -16.36
C ILE A 101 6.54 11.15 -17.42
N GLN A 102 7.29 12.19 -17.06
CA GLN A 102 8.36 12.74 -17.87
C GLN A 102 9.69 12.32 -17.25
N ARG A 103 10.61 11.83 -18.06
CA ARG A 103 11.94 11.41 -17.62
C ARG A 103 13.01 12.10 -18.45
N ARG A 104 14.12 12.46 -17.82
CA ARG A 104 15.28 12.97 -18.55
C ARG A 104 16.04 11.85 -19.23
N VAL A 105 16.42 12.06 -20.48
CA VAL A 105 17.14 11.06 -21.27
C VAL A 105 18.60 11.02 -20.83
N LYS A 106 19.09 9.84 -20.44
CA LYS A 106 20.52 9.60 -20.20
C LYS A 106 21.14 8.91 -21.41
N GLY A 107 22.28 9.43 -21.86
CA GLY A 107 23.10 8.82 -22.91
C GLY A 107 23.76 7.53 -22.43
N LYS A 108 24.40 6.81 -23.36
CA LYS A 108 25.15 5.57 -23.04
C LYS A 108 26.29 5.78 -22.04
N ASP A 109 26.77 7.01 -21.92
CA ASP A 109 27.79 7.47 -20.98
C ASP A 109 27.22 7.85 -19.60
N GLY A 110 25.91 7.68 -19.39
CA GLY A 110 25.20 8.01 -18.15
C GLY A 110 24.94 9.50 -17.94
N ARG A 111 25.31 10.36 -18.89
CA ARG A 111 25.09 11.82 -18.82
C ARG A 111 23.75 12.19 -19.42
N PHE A 112 23.12 13.25 -18.92
CA PHE A 112 21.88 13.76 -19.50
C PHE A 112 22.13 14.28 -20.92
N VAL A 113 21.31 13.80 -21.86
CA VAL A 113 21.32 14.24 -23.25
C VAL A 113 20.74 15.66 -23.30
N ARG A 114 21.33 16.52 -24.11
CA ARG A 114 20.84 17.88 -24.35
C ARG A 114 20.39 18.02 -25.80
N ASP A 115 19.36 18.81 -26.02
CA ASP A 115 18.87 19.15 -27.36
C ASP A 115 19.75 20.23 -28.03
N ALA A 116 19.39 20.62 -29.26
CA ALA A 116 20.11 21.64 -30.01
C ALA A 116 20.07 23.04 -29.37
N SER A 117 19.12 23.29 -28.45
CA SER A 117 19.02 24.55 -27.68
C SER A 117 19.88 24.53 -26.41
N GLY A 118 20.46 23.37 -26.07
CA GLY A 118 21.22 23.16 -24.84
C GLY A 118 20.34 22.76 -23.65
N ALA A 119 19.02 22.64 -23.81
CA ALA A 119 18.12 22.16 -22.77
C ALA A 119 18.23 20.64 -22.62
N GLN A 120 17.96 20.11 -21.42
CA GLN A 120 17.99 18.66 -21.20
C GLN A 120 16.82 17.99 -21.95
N LEU A 121 17.11 16.92 -22.69
CA LEU A 121 16.11 16.16 -23.41
C LEU A 121 15.23 15.39 -22.42
N VAL A 122 13.92 15.49 -22.60
CA VAL A 122 12.90 14.82 -21.77
C VAL A 122 12.05 13.92 -22.68
N GLU A 123 11.74 12.73 -22.20
CA GLU A 123 10.84 11.78 -22.84
C GLU A 123 9.57 11.58 -22.00
N GLU A 124 8.45 11.32 -22.67
CA GLU A 124 7.25 10.84 -22.00
C GLU A 124 7.26 9.32 -21.93
N ILE A 125 6.93 8.79 -20.76
CA ILE A 125 6.75 7.36 -20.54
C ILE A 125 5.39 7.12 -19.87
N ASP A 126 4.71 6.06 -20.28
CA ASP A 126 3.53 5.55 -19.59
C ASP A 126 3.95 4.36 -18.74
N ALA A 127 3.53 4.28 -17.48
CA ALA A 127 3.93 3.25 -16.53
C ALA A 127 2.76 2.81 -15.65
N TYR A 128 2.61 1.51 -15.41
CA TYR A 128 1.66 1.02 -14.41
C TYR A 128 2.27 1.04 -13.01
N PRO A 129 1.47 1.08 -11.93
CA PRO A 129 2.01 0.78 -10.60
C PRO A 129 2.35 -0.72 -10.51
N GLY A 130 3.57 -1.05 -10.08
CA GLY A 130 4.06 -2.43 -10.00
C GLY A 130 4.57 -2.82 -8.60
N GLU A 131 5.52 -3.75 -8.58
CA GLU A 131 6.08 -4.29 -7.34
C GLU A 131 6.77 -3.23 -6.49
N ARG A 132 7.56 -2.35 -7.12
CA ARG A 132 8.26 -1.24 -6.46
C ARG A 132 7.27 -0.32 -5.76
N GLU A 133 6.22 0.08 -6.49
CA GLU A 133 5.15 0.94 -5.95
C GLU A 133 4.39 0.25 -4.81
N GLN A 134 4.12 -1.06 -4.90
CA GLN A 134 3.47 -1.81 -3.82
C GLN A 134 4.29 -1.78 -2.52
N ILE A 135 5.61 -2.00 -2.60
CA ILE A 135 6.49 -1.99 -1.42
C ILE A 135 6.57 -0.59 -0.81
N ILE A 136 6.73 0.44 -1.64
CA ILE A 136 6.79 1.84 -1.17
C ILE A 136 5.46 2.24 -0.52
N GLU A 137 4.32 1.83 -1.06
CA GLU A 137 3.03 2.11 -0.43
C GLU A 137 2.93 1.47 0.97
N ASP A 138 3.33 0.21 1.12
CA ASP A 138 3.32 -0.49 2.41
C ASP A 138 4.28 0.20 3.42
N VAL A 139 5.45 0.69 2.97
CA VAL A 139 6.38 1.51 3.80
C VAL A 139 5.73 2.82 4.25
N ILE A 140 5.12 3.57 3.33
CA ILE A 140 4.45 4.84 3.61
C ILE A 140 3.31 4.65 4.61
N ARG A 141 2.54 3.57 4.48
CA ARG A 141 1.47 3.24 5.42
C ARG A 141 1.98 2.84 6.79
N LYS A 142 3.11 2.12 6.86
CA LYS A 142 3.78 1.85 8.13
C LYS A 142 4.20 3.16 8.80
N LEU A 143 4.81 4.09 8.06
CA LEU A 143 5.17 5.42 8.58
C LEU A 143 3.94 6.21 9.06
N ALA A 144 2.81 6.09 8.37
CA ALA A 144 1.55 6.73 8.79
C ALA A 144 0.96 6.15 10.08
N SER A 145 1.32 4.91 10.41
CA SER A 145 0.87 4.21 11.63
C SER A 145 1.78 4.51 12.83
N ASP A 146 2.78 5.37 12.65
CA ASP A 146 3.65 5.84 13.73
C ASP A 146 2.96 6.92 14.57
N PRO A 147 3.32 7.04 15.87
CA PRO A 147 2.74 8.03 16.76
C PRO A 147 2.80 9.45 16.20
N ALA A 148 1.65 10.12 16.15
CA ALA A 148 1.49 11.51 15.72
C ALA A 148 1.99 11.84 14.30
N ARG A 149 2.15 10.86 13.40
CA ARG A 149 2.57 11.11 12.01
C ARG A 149 1.44 11.42 11.05
N LEU A 150 0.25 10.86 11.30
CA LEU A 150 -0.92 11.12 10.48
C LEU A 150 -1.57 12.45 10.87
N SER A 151 -1.69 13.35 9.89
CA SER A 151 -2.36 14.64 10.05
C SER A 151 -3.64 14.69 9.22
N VAL A 152 -4.58 15.54 9.62
CA VAL A 152 -5.79 15.80 8.83
C VAL A 152 -5.83 17.27 8.47
N ASP A 153 -6.00 17.56 7.17
CA ASP A 153 -6.11 18.91 6.63
C ASP A 153 -7.29 18.96 5.65
N ASN A 154 -8.25 19.86 5.88
CA ASN A 154 -9.50 19.96 5.11
C ASN A 154 -10.24 18.63 4.90
N GLY A 155 -10.18 17.74 5.90
CA GLY A 155 -10.80 16.42 5.85
C GLY A 155 -9.98 15.36 5.10
N GLU A 156 -8.82 15.71 4.55
CA GLU A 156 -7.89 14.78 3.90
C GLU A 156 -6.87 14.23 4.89
N ALA A 157 -6.56 12.94 4.78
CA ALA A 157 -5.54 12.29 5.58
C ALA A 157 -4.17 12.46 4.91
N ILE A 158 -3.26 13.19 5.56
CA ILE A 158 -1.97 13.61 5.02
C ILE A 158 -0.84 13.03 5.89
N LEU A 159 0.13 12.39 5.23
CA LEU A 159 1.41 12.02 5.84
C LEU A 159 2.51 12.93 5.31
N ARG A 160 3.29 13.51 6.22
CA ARG A 160 4.55 14.19 5.92
C ARG A 160 5.73 13.31 6.26
N PHE A 161 6.76 13.33 5.42
CA PHE A 161 7.99 12.55 5.59
C PHE A 161 9.13 13.15 4.76
N SER A 162 10.35 12.69 5.00
CA SER A 162 11.46 12.89 4.07
C SER A 162 11.70 11.63 3.25
N LEU A 163 12.17 11.77 2.02
CA LEU A 163 12.53 10.62 1.17
C LEU A 163 13.61 9.75 1.81
N TYR A 164 14.47 10.36 2.64
CA TYR A 164 15.46 9.64 3.44
C TYR A 164 14.82 8.68 4.45
N GLU A 165 13.71 9.05 5.10
CA GLU A 165 12.99 8.15 6.01
C GLU A 165 12.46 6.92 5.26
N VAL A 166 11.92 7.10 4.06
CA VAL A 166 11.44 5.98 3.21
C VAL A 166 12.61 5.10 2.79
N TRP A 167 13.72 5.71 2.36
CA TRP A 167 14.93 4.99 1.98
C TRP A 167 15.51 4.17 3.15
N GLN A 168 15.58 4.75 4.36
CA GLN A 168 16.04 4.07 5.56
C GLN A 168 15.15 2.88 5.92
N GLU A 169 13.83 3.07 5.86
CA GLU A 169 12.88 1.99 6.15
C GLU A 169 13.05 0.85 5.14
N LEU A 170 13.07 1.15 3.83
CA LEU A 170 13.30 0.16 2.77
C LEU A 170 14.58 -0.65 3.02
N ARG A 171 15.68 0.02 3.35
CA ARG A 171 16.96 -0.63 3.65
C ARG A 171 16.85 -1.53 4.88
N SER A 172 16.12 -1.12 5.91
CA SER A 172 15.91 -1.92 7.12
C SER A 172 15.18 -3.23 6.84
N VAL A 173 14.34 -3.25 5.80
CA VAL A 173 13.61 -4.43 5.33
C VAL A 173 14.22 -5.08 4.08
N ARG A 174 15.50 -4.80 3.81
CA ARG A 174 16.31 -5.40 2.73
C ARG A 174 15.82 -5.11 1.30
N HIS A 175 15.11 -4.00 1.13
CA HIS A 175 14.78 -3.43 -0.18
C HIS A 175 15.74 -2.28 -0.49
N THR A 176 16.34 -2.29 -1.68
CA THR A 176 17.30 -1.27 -2.10
C THR A 176 16.74 -0.48 -3.28
N LEU A 177 16.27 0.73 -3.00
CA LEU A 177 15.88 1.71 -4.00
C LEU A 177 16.64 3.01 -3.75
N SER A 178 16.98 3.71 -4.82
CA SER A 178 17.56 5.04 -4.79
C SER A 178 16.48 6.12 -4.54
N ILE A 179 16.90 7.32 -4.15
CA ILE A 179 15.97 8.44 -3.95
C ILE A 179 15.22 8.79 -5.24
N PRO A 180 15.86 8.87 -6.43
CA PRO A 180 15.15 9.03 -7.70
C PRO A 180 14.10 7.96 -7.97
N GLU A 181 14.39 6.69 -7.69
CA GLU A 181 13.42 5.59 -7.86
C GLU A 181 12.22 5.73 -6.92
N ILE A 182 12.44 6.21 -5.69
CA ILE A 182 11.36 6.49 -4.74
C ILE A 182 10.50 7.67 -5.25
N LYS A 183 11.12 8.75 -5.74
CA LYS A 183 10.41 9.91 -6.31
C LYS A 183 9.57 9.49 -7.52
N GLU A 184 10.14 8.70 -8.41
CA GLU A 184 9.45 8.17 -9.59
C GLU A 184 8.25 7.31 -9.19
N ALA A 185 8.43 6.37 -8.26
CA ALA A 185 7.36 5.50 -7.78
C ALA A 185 6.21 6.30 -7.12
N LEU A 186 6.54 7.32 -6.30
CA LEU A 186 5.56 8.25 -5.74
C LEU A 186 4.78 8.97 -6.85
N MET A 187 5.46 9.37 -7.92
CA MET A 187 4.84 10.05 -9.05
C MET A 187 3.94 9.12 -9.87
N ILE A 188 4.35 7.86 -10.06
CA ILE A 188 3.51 6.82 -10.67
C ILE A 188 2.26 6.59 -9.82
N MET A 189 2.39 6.38 -8.52
CA MET A 189 1.24 6.18 -7.62
C MET A 189 0.30 7.39 -7.55
N ARG A 190 0.83 8.60 -7.75
CA ARG A 190 0.02 9.83 -7.82
C ARG A 190 -0.75 9.96 -9.13
N ARG A 191 -0.12 9.59 -10.26
CA ARG A 191 -0.64 9.83 -11.62
C ARG A 191 -1.35 8.63 -12.23
N CYS A 192 -1.18 7.43 -11.70
CA CYS A 192 -2.02 6.30 -12.07
C CYS A 192 -3.42 6.53 -11.51
N THR A 193 -4.42 5.91 -12.14
CA THR A 193 -5.79 5.95 -11.66
C THR A 193 -6.29 4.53 -11.44
N VAL A 194 -6.86 4.28 -10.27
CA VAL A 194 -7.49 3.02 -9.89
C VAL A 194 -8.99 3.26 -9.72
N GLN A 195 -9.79 2.59 -10.55
CA GLN A 195 -11.24 2.63 -10.46
C GLN A 195 -11.77 1.30 -9.93
N ILE A 196 -12.59 1.33 -8.90
CA ILE A 196 -13.23 0.14 -8.32
C ILE A 196 -14.74 0.32 -8.39
N GLU A 197 -15.40 -0.62 -9.06
CA GLU A 197 -16.85 -0.62 -9.25
C GLU A 197 -17.46 -1.91 -8.71
N ARG A 198 -18.48 -1.80 -7.85
CA ARG A 198 -19.28 -2.96 -7.46
C ARG A 198 -20.22 -3.37 -8.60
N ARG A 199 -20.23 -4.66 -8.95
CA ARG A 199 -21.23 -5.21 -9.89
C ARG A 199 -22.62 -5.20 -9.24
N GLY A 200 -23.62 -4.56 -9.86
CA GLY A 200 -25.00 -4.56 -9.35
C GLY A 200 -25.87 -3.39 -9.82
N ARG A 201 -27.09 -3.30 -9.25
CA ARG A 201 -28.11 -2.29 -9.63
C ARG A 201 -27.77 -0.86 -9.20
N ARG A 202 -27.04 -0.68 -8.10
CA ARG A 202 -26.45 0.61 -7.69
C ARG A 202 -24.95 0.57 -7.97
N LYS A 203 -24.53 1.16 -9.08
CA LYS A 203 -23.11 1.32 -9.42
C LYS A 203 -22.52 2.38 -8.50
N VAL A 204 -21.74 1.95 -7.52
CA VAL A 204 -20.82 2.84 -6.80
C VAL A 204 -19.47 2.64 -7.47
N MET A 205 -19.00 3.69 -8.13
CA MET A 205 -17.66 3.78 -8.72
C MET A 205 -16.83 4.65 -7.79
N MET A 206 -15.69 4.12 -7.35
CA MET A 206 -14.62 4.96 -6.84
C MET A 206 -13.58 5.13 -7.94
N ASP A 207 -13.05 6.35 -8.05
CA ASP A 207 -11.98 6.73 -8.95
C ASP A 207 -10.96 7.57 -8.15
N SER A 208 -9.71 7.11 -8.08
CA SER A 208 -8.62 7.89 -7.47
C SER A 208 -7.26 7.33 -7.87
N GLY A 209 -6.21 8.15 -7.79
CA GLY A 209 -4.86 7.62 -7.76
C GLY A 209 -4.57 6.81 -6.49
N ILE A 210 -3.47 6.07 -6.48
CA ILE A 210 -3.03 5.36 -5.26
C ILE A 210 -2.80 6.40 -4.13
N PHE A 211 -2.17 7.52 -4.48
CA PHE A 211 -2.18 8.74 -3.67
C PHE A 211 -3.01 9.84 -4.34
N ALA A 212 -3.90 10.47 -3.56
CA ALA A 212 -4.77 11.56 -4.02
C ALA A 212 -4.07 12.92 -4.07
N GLY A 213 -2.85 13.03 -3.54
CA GLY A 213 -2.04 14.23 -3.55
C GLY A 213 -0.59 13.88 -3.24
N LEU A 214 0.34 14.65 -3.82
CA LEU A 214 1.78 14.51 -3.59
C LEU A 214 2.39 15.91 -3.67
N GLY A 215 3.20 16.26 -2.68
CA GLY A 215 4.04 17.43 -2.71
C GLY A 215 5.48 17.06 -2.42
N LEU A 216 6.40 17.56 -3.24
CA LEU A 216 7.84 17.38 -3.13
C LEU A 216 8.44 18.78 -2.93
N ARG A 217 9.00 19.05 -1.76
CA ARG A 217 9.66 20.33 -1.47
C ARG A 217 11.17 20.15 -1.52
N GLN A 218 11.80 20.75 -2.51
CA GLN A 218 13.26 20.76 -2.59
C GLN A 218 13.88 21.56 -1.44
N ARG A 219 15.05 21.11 -0.98
CA ARG A 219 15.89 21.91 -0.11
C ARG A 219 16.54 23.00 -0.97
N PRO A 220 16.54 24.28 -0.54
CA PRO A 220 17.31 25.30 -1.25
C PRO A 220 18.78 24.87 -1.27
N SER A 221 19.38 24.71 -2.45
CA SER A 221 20.82 24.54 -2.56
C SER A 221 21.45 25.93 -2.76
N GLU A 222 22.62 26.17 -2.15
CA GLU A 222 23.36 27.43 -2.28
C GLU A 222 23.99 27.61 -3.68
N THR A 223 23.86 26.60 -4.56
CA THR A 223 24.50 26.52 -5.87
C THR A 223 23.54 26.46 -7.07
N ASP A 224 22.22 26.40 -6.84
CA ASP A 224 21.23 26.29 -7.92
C ASP A 224 20.75 27.67 -8.39
N ASP A 225 21.59 28.35 -9.17
CA ASP A 225 21.18 29.44 -10.08
C ASP A 225 20.60 28.90 -11.41
N THR A 226 20.33 27.58 -11.49
CA THR A 226 19.82 26.93 -12.70
C THR A 226 18.37 26.48 -12.53
N ASP A 227 17.45 27.19 -13.19
CA ASP A 227 16.00 26.93 -13.32
C ASP A 227 15.65 25.57 -13.99
N ASP A 228 16.62 24.67 -14.20
CA ASP A 228 16.51 23.47 -15.04
C ASP A 228 16.83 22.17 -14.27
N ALA A 229 16.54 22.09 -12.97
CA ALA A 229 16.67 20.87 -12.18
C ALA A 229 15.33 20.10 -12.10
N SER A 230 15.26 18.91 -12.70
CA SER A 230 14.13 17.99 -12.56
C SER A 230 14.09 17.46 -11.13
N ILE A 231 12.94 17.63 -10.46
CA ILE A 231 12.74 17.13 -9.10
C ILE A 231 13.01 15.61 -9.02
N LEU A 232 12.74 14.86 -10.09
CA LEU A 232 12.84 13.39 -10.11
C LEU A 232 14.29 12.88 -10.16
N ASP A 233 15.19 13.65 -10.78
CA ASP A 233 16.58 13.24 -11.00
C ASP A 233 17.53 13.73 -9.90
N ASP A 234 17.01 14.56 -9.00
CA ASP A 234 17.74 15.07 -7.86
C ASP A 234 17.95 13.95 -6.81
N GLU A 235 19.21 13.59 -6.61
CA GLU A 235 19.67 12.64 -5.59
C GLU A 235 19.54 13.21 -4.17
N SER A 236 19.32 14.51 -4.03
CA SER A 236 19.10 15.15 -2.73
C SER A 236 17.79 14.70 -2.10
N SER A 237 17.81 14.55 -0.78
CA SER A 237 16.59 14.35 -0.01
C SER A 237 15.80 15.65 0.04
N ASP A 238 14.58 15.64 -0.47
CA ASP A 238 13.62 16.73 -0.33
C ASP A 238 13.52 17.18 1.14
N ALA A 239 13.41 18.50 1.35
CA ALA A 239 13.27 19.09 2.68
C ALA A 239 11.98 18.65 3.38
N GLU A 240 10.90 18.47 2.61
CA GLU A 240 9.62 17.97 3.11
C GLU A 240 8.81 17.35 1.95
N THR A 241 8.44 16.09 2.08
CA THR A 241 7.52 15.40 1.17
C THR A 241 6.19 15.18 1.90
N PHE A 242 5.07 15.30 1.19
CA PHE A 242 3.79 14.85 1.72
C PHE A 242 3.00 14.04 0.70
N VAL A 243 2.21 13.09 1.20
CA VAL A 243 1.19 12.40 0.41
C VAL A 243 -0.18 12.61 1.04
N GLN A 244 -1.21 12.70 0.20
CA GLN A 244 -2.60 12.63 0.63
C GLN A 244 -3.12 11.24 0.27
N PHE A 245 -3.67 10.54 1.25
CA PHE A 245 -4.25 9.21 1.03
C PHE A 245 -5.51 9.30 0.16
N ASN A 246 -5.72 8.29 -0.67
CA ASN A 246 -6.93 8.20 -1.50
C ASN A 246 -8.21 8.04 -0.67
N MET A 247 -9.36 8.19 -1.33
CA MET A 247 -10.66 8.17 -0.67
C MET A 247 -10.94 6.87 0.11
N MET A 248 -10.52 5.69 -0.34
CA MET A 248 -10.72 4.43 0.41
C MET A 248 -9.94 4.44 1.72
N LEU A 249 -8.66 4.81 1.64
CA LEU A 249 -7.79 4.86 2.82
C LEU A 249 -8.27 5.91 3.79
N ARG A 250 -8.56 7.12 3.30
CA ARG A 250 -9.13 8.21 4.10
C ARG A 250 -10.42 7.77 4.80
N GLU A 251 -11.32 7.13 4.08
CA GLU A 251 -12.61 6.69 4.60
C GLU A 251 -12.46 5.56 5.63
N ALA A 252 -11.58 4.60 5.37
CA ALA A 252 -11.23 3.55 6.32
C ALA A 252 -10.67 4.15 7.61
N ILE A 253 -9.73 5.09 7.51
CA ILE A 253 -9.15 5.82 8.66
C ILE A 253 -10.25 6.59 9.41
N ARG A 254 -11.12 7.30 8.69
CA ARG A 254 -12.20 8.08 9.30
C ARG A 254 -13.21 7.20 10.05
N ARG A 255 -13.48 6.00 9.54
CA ARG A 255 -14.49 5.06 10.06
C ARG A 255 -13.96 4.00 11.01
N VAL A 256 -12.66 3.97 11.29
CA VAL A 256 -12.06 2.90 12.11
C VAL A 256 -12.21 1.51 11.46
N ASP A 257 -12.11 1.47 10.12
CA ASP A 257 -12.34 0.26 9.32
C ASP A 257 -11.04 -0.22 8.64
N TRP A 258 -10.07 -0.59 9.47
CA TRP A 258 -8.82 -1.24 9.08
C TRP A 258 -8.47 -2.33 10.10
N HIS A 259 -7.44 -3.11 9.80
CA HIS A 259 -6.86 -4.03 10.77
C HIS A 259 -5.36 -4.15 10.57
N SER A 260 -4.64 -4.48 11.64
CA SER A 260 -3.19 -4.66 11.59
C SER A 260 -2.83 -6.02 10.98
N ILE A 261 -1.74 -6.06 10.20
CA ILE A 261 -1.07 -7.27 9.71
C ILE A 261 0.45 -7.15 9.91
N SER A 262 1.19 -8.26 9.79
CA SER A 262 2.64 -8.25 10.05
C SER A 262 3.36 -7.54 8.91
N TYR A 263 3.93 -6.37 9.22
CA TYR A 263 4.73 -5.62 8.27
C TYR A 263 6.01 -6.37 7.92
N GLU A 264 6.66 -6.97 8.93
CA GLU A 264 7.90 -7.70 8.74
C GLU A 264 7.72 -8.95 7.87
N ALA A 265 6.68 -9.75 8.14
CA ALA A 265 6.38 -10.91 7.31
C ALA A 265 6.06 -10.46 5.88
N LEU A 266 5.25 -9.40 5.73
CA LEU A 266 4.89 -8.86 4.43
C LEU A 266 6.13 -8.43 3.63
N MET A 267 7.13 -7.80 4.28
CA MET A 267 8.35 -7.35 3.61
C MET A 267 9.34 -8.47 3.28
N LYS A 268 9.31 -9.59 4.03
CA LYS A 268 10.10 -10.80 3.73
C LYS A 268 9.56 -11.57 2.52
N ILE A 269 8.25 -11.50 2.26
CA ILE A 269 7.64 -12.17 1.11
C ILE A 269 8.05 -11.46 -0.19
N ARG A 270 8.96 -12.10 -0.93
CA ARG A 270 9.46 -11.57 -2.22
C ARG A 270 8.44 -11.65 -3.35
N ASN A 271 7.59 -12.68 -3.35
CA ASN A 271 6.63 -12.84 -4.44
C ASN A 271 5.41 -11.92 -4.20
N PRO A 272 5.08 -11.00 -5.12
CA PRO A 272 3.99 -10.04 -4.93
C PRO A 272 2.61 -10.72 -4.80
N PHE A 273 2.41 -11.84 -5.48
CA PHE A 273 1.17 -12.62 -5.39
C PHE A 273 1.08 -13.36 -4.06
N SER A 274 2.19 -13.80 -3.50
CA SER A 274 2.24 -14.34 -2.13
C SER A 274 1.94 -13.25 -1.10
N ARG A 275 2.39 -12.01 -1.31
CA ARG A 275 2.01 -10.86 -0.46
C ARG A 275 0.50 -10.61 -0.51
N TRP A 276 -0.09 -10.68 -1.70
CA TRP A 276 -1.54 -10.60 -1.86
C TRP A 276 -2.25 -11.76 -1.13
N LEU A 277 -1.77 -12.99 -1.29
CA LEU A 277 -2.36 -14.17 -0.67
C LEU A 277 -2.26 -14.10 0.87
N PHE A 278 -1.15 -13.62 1.42
CA PHE A 278 -0.99 -13.35 2.85
C PHE A 278 -2.07 -12.38 3.36
N LYS A 279 -2.28 -11.26 2.65
CA LYS A 279 -3.34 -10.29 2.95
C LYS A 279 -4.73 -10.94 2.83
N ARG A 280 -4.96 -11.79 1.83
CA ARG A 280 -6.24 -12.47 1.58
C ARG A 280 -6.59 -13.44 2.71
N ILE A 281 -5.64 -14.27 3.15
CA ILE A 281 -5.83 -15.21 4.26
C ILE A 281 -6.09 -14.44 5.56
N ALA A 282 -5.32 -13.37 5.82
CA ALA A 282 -5.54 -12.53 6.99
C ALA A 282 -6.96 -11.95 7.04
N GLU A 283 -7.46 -11.45 5.91
CA GLU A 283 -8.83 -10.94 5.81
C GLU A 283 -9.88 -12.03 6.00
N THR A 284 -9.71 -13.21 5.39
CA THR A 284 -10.65 -14.33 5.55
C THR A 284 -10.75 -14.76 7.02
N LEU A 285 -9.62 -14.96 7.68
CA LEU A 285 -9.56 -15.33 9.10
C LEU A 285 -10.05 -14.20 10.01
N ARG A 286 -9.93 -12.93 9.62
CA ARG A 286 -10.49 -11.82 10.38
C ARG A 286 -12.02 -11.81 10.31
N GLN A 287 -12.60 -12.14 9.15
CA GLN A 287 -14.05 -12.22 8.96
C GLN A 287 -14.63 -13.42 9.71
N ASP A 288 -13.91 -14.54 9.74
CA ASP A 288 -14.30 -15.74 10.48
C ASP A 288 -13.10 -16.34 11.24
N PRO A 289 -12.82 -15.83 12.47
CA PRO A 289 -11.70 -16.32 13.29
C PRO A 289 -11.84 -17.75 13.78
N SER A 290 -13.00 -18.40 13.55
CA SER A 290 -13.22 -19.80 13.91
C SER A 290 -12.64 -20.77 12.89
N GLN A 291 -12.28 -20.29 11.69
CA GLN A 291 -11.69 -21.11 10.64
C GLN A 291 -10.28 -21.55 11.01
N SER A 292 -10.05 -22.86 10.94
CA SER A 292 -8.73 -23.47 11.04
C SER A 292 -8.09 -23.77 9.68
N VAL A 293 -8.86 -23.59 8.59
CA VAL A 293 -8.43 -23.86 7.21
C VAL A 293 -9.03 -22.78 6.32
N VAL A 294 -8.22 -22.25 5.40
CA VAL A 294 -8.66 -21.34 4.35
C VAL A 294 -8.52 -22.03 3.01
N SER A 295 -9.66 -22.28 2.35
CA SER A 295 -9.72 -22.90 1.03
C SER A 295 -9.76 -21.83 -0.06
N ILE A 296 -8.94 -22.00 -1.10
CA ILE A 296 -8.91 -21.10 -2.27
C ILE A 296 -8.50 -21.87 -3.53
N THR A 297 -9.16 -21.59 -4.65
CA THR A 297 -8.80 -22.24 -5.92
C THR A 297 -7.66 -21.52 -6.65
N ALA A 298 -6.96 -22.22 -7.55
CA ALA A 298 -5.99 -21.60 -8.44
C ALA A 298 -6.61 -20.48 -9.29
N ARG A 299 -7.85 -20.67 -9.77
CA ARG A 299 -8.57 -19.63 -10.52
C ARG A 299 -8.89 -18.40 -9.68
N ASP A 300 -9.26 -18.57 -8.42
CA ASP A 300 -9.49 -17.45 -7.51
C ASP A 300 -8.21 -16.65 -7.27
N ILE A 301 -7.07 -17.35 -7.07
CA ILE A 301 -5.76 -16.70 -6.94
C ILE A 301 -5.44 -15.89 -8.20
N ILE A 302 -5.61 -16.46 -9.40
CA ILE A 302 -5.31 -15.75 -10.64
C ILE A 302 -6.18 -14.50 -10.79
N ARG A 303 -7.51 -14.70 -10.69
CA ARG A 303 -8.52 -13.66 -10.87
C ARG A 303 -8.31 -12.52 -9.88
N ASP A 304 -8.19 -12.84 -8.60
CA ASP A 304 -8.26 -11.83 -7.54
C ASP A 304 -6.90 -11.17 -7.23
N SER A 305 -5.77 -11.79 -7.59
CA SER A 305 -4.43 -11.22 -7.36
C SER A 305 -3.87 -10.37 -8.50
N GLY A 306 -4.49 -10.42 -9.69
CA GLY A 306 -4.01 -9.70 -10.87
C GLY A 306 -2.87 -10.40 -11.61
N MET A 307 -2.70 -11.68 -11.33
CA MET A 307 -1.76 -12.58 -11.99
C MET A 307 -2.20 -12.85 -13.44
N SER A 308 -1.25 -12.91 -14.36
CA SER A 308 -1.55 -13.20 -15.77
C SER A 308 -2.11 -14.62 -15.92
N GLU A 309 -3.11 -14.79 -16.79
CA GLU A 309 -3.56 -16.13 -17.16
C GLU A 309 -2.49 -16.84 -18.01
N TRP A 310 -2.24 -18.11 -17.70
CA TRP A 310 -1.28 -18.93 -18.42
C TRP A 310 -1.95 -19.80 -19.46
N SER A 311 -1.32 -19.90 -20.63
CA SER A 311 -1.79 -20.77 -21.72
C SER A 311 -1.72 -22.26 -21.37
N ARG A 312 -0.82 -22.65 -20.45
CA ARG A 312 -0.62 -24.04 -20.03
C ARG A 312 -0.93 -24.21 -18.55
N PHE A 313 -1.89 -25.10 -18.26
CA PHE A 313 -2.30 -25.46 -16.90
C PHE A 313 -1.14 -25.97 -16.02
N ARG A 314 -0.18 -26.69 -16.61
CA ARG A 314 1.01 -27.18 -15.88
C ARG A 314 1.87 -26.04 -15.34
N ASP A 315 2.13 -25.03 -16.18
CA ASP A 315 3.00 -23.90 -15.83
C ASP A 315 2.30 -23.00 -14.80
N MET A 316 0.99 -22.77 -15.00
CA MET A 316 0.10 -22.15 -14.03
C MET A 316 0.20 -22.80 -12.64
N ARG A 317 0.03 -24.12 -12.58
CA ARG A 317 0.05 -24.88 -11.31
C ARG A 317 1.39 -24.77 -10.61
N LEU A 318 2.51 -24.82 -11.34
CA LEU A 318 3.84 -24.63 -10.75
C LEU A 318 3.98 -23.23 -10.14
N ARG A 319 3.56 -22.19 -10.86
CA ARG A 319 3.62 -20.80 -10.37
C ARG A 319 2.76 -20.57 -9.14
N ILE A 320 1.52 -21.07 -9.15
CA ILE A 320 0.62 -20.93 -7.99
C ILE A 320 1.14 -21.76 -6.82
N HIS A 321 1.71 -22.94 -7.07
CA HIS A 321 2.36 -23.71 -6.02
C HIS A 321 3.52 -22.94 -5.38
N ASP A 322 4.35 -22.25 -6.15
CA ASP A 322 5.41 -21.38 -5.62
C ASP A 322 4.83 -20.23 -4.79
N VAL A 323 3.73 -19.63 -5.24
CA VAL A 323 3.03 -18.56 -4.52
C VAL A 323 2.57 -19.02 -3.15
N VAL A 324 1.92 -20.18 -3.08
CA VAL A 324 1.38 -20.72 -1.84
C VAL A 324 2.51 -21.22 -0.93
N LYS A 325 3.50 -21.92 -1.50
CA LYS A 325 4.65 -22.48 -0.76
C LYS A 325 5.50 -21.40 -0.12
N ALA A 326 5.62 -20.22 -0.73
CA ALA A 326 6.32 -19.09 -0.12
C ALA A 326 5.75 -18.74 1.27
N LEU A 327 4.44 -18.92 1.51
CA LEU A 327 3.83 -18.61 2.82
C LEU A 327 4.11 -19.68 3.90
N ALA A 328 4.49 -20.89 3.48
CA ALA A 328 4.95 -21.96 4.37
C ALA A 328 6.47 -21.94 4.60
N ASP A 329 7.21 -21.03 3.94
CA ASP A 329 8.64 -20.83 4.19
C ASP A 329 8.87 -20.51 5.67
N THR A 330 9.86 -21.14 6.29
CA THR A 330 10.12 -21.00 7.73
C THR A 330 10.49 -19.58 8.16
N GLN A 331 10.98 -18.74 7.25
CA GLN A 331 11.25 -17.32 7.53
C GLN A 331 9.98 -16.46 7.56
N ILE A 332 8.91 -16.93 6.93
CA ILE A 332 7.60 -16.29 6.93
C ILE A 332 6.73 -16.95 7.99
N GLY A 333 6.59 -18.28 7.97
CA GLY A 333 5.92 -19.06 9.00
C GLY A 333 4.42 -18.82 9.08
N ALA A 334 3.77 -18.38 7.99
CA ALA A 334 2.34 -18.05 7.99
C ALA A 334 1.44 -19.29 7.89
N LEU A 335 1.94 -20.38 7.30
CA LEU A 335 1.23 -21.65 7.11
C LEU A 335 2.03 -22.81 7.73
N ASP A 336 1.35 -23.68 8.47
CA ASP A 336 1.93 -24.94 8.99
C ASP A 336 1.86 -26.05 7.94
N ARG A 337 0.79 -26.04 7.13
CA ARG A 337 0.51 -27.08 6.15
C ARG A 337 -0.28 -26.55 4.97
N ILE A 338 -0.04 -27.15 3.80
CA ILE A 338 -0.78 -26.90 2.57
C ILE A 338 -1.25 -28.26 2.05
N GLU A 339 -2.55 -28.44 1.89
CA GLU A 339 -3.13 -29.58 1.19
C GLU A 339 -3.65 -29.12 -0.17
N ILE A 340 -3.51 -29.99 -1.17
CA ILE A 340 -3.81 -29.67 -2.57
C ILE A 340 -4.76 -30.73 -3.10
N GLU A 341 -5.94 -30.31 -3.54
CA GLU A 341 -6.97 -31.18 -4.10
C GLU A 341 -7.23 -30.84 -5.57
N GLU A 342 -7.32 -31.88 -6.40
CA GLU A 342 -7.56 -31.72 -7.82
C GLU A 342 -9.07 -31.59 -8.09
N VAL A 343 -9.50 -30.50 -8.70
CA VAL A 343 -10.91 -30.31 -9.09
C VAL A 343 -11.11 -30.87 -10.50
N LYS A 344 -11.97 -31.88 -10.61
CA LYS A 344 -12.28 -32.59 -11.85
C LYS A 344 -13.75 -32.42 -12.24
N GLU A 345 -13.99 -32.16 -13.52
CA GLU A 345 -15.30 -32.33 -14.14
C GLU A 345 -15.26 -33.62 -14.97
N GLY A 346 -15.84 -34.69 -14.45
CA GLY A 346 -15.72 -36.02 -15.03
C GLY A 346 -14.26 -36.52 -15.03
N ARG A 347 -13.67 -36.69 -16.22
CA ARG A 347 -12.26 -37.08 -16.38
C ARG A 347 -11.31 -35.89 -16.62
N LYS A 348 -11.85 -34.69 -16.78
CA LYS A 348 -11.07 -33.50 -17.13
C LYS A 348 -10.64 -32.77 -15.88
N TYR A 349 -9.37 -32.42 -15.82
CA TYR A 349 -8.82 -31.48 -14.86
C TYR A 349 -9.29 -30.07 -15.16
N VAL A 350 -9.94 -29.42 -14.18
CA VAL A 350 -10.55 -28.10 -14.37
C VAL A 350 -9.91 -27.06 -13.47
N ASP A 351 -9.55 -27.42 -12.24
CA ASP A 351 -8.94 -26.52 -11.27
C ASP A 351 -8.12 -27.26 -10.21
N VAL A 352 -7.52 -26.51 -9.30
CA VAL A 352 -6.83 -27.00 -8.10
C VAL A 352 -7.32 -26.20 -6.91
N GLU A 353 -7.75 -26.89 -5.86
CA GLU A 353 -8.12 -26.30 -4.58
C GLU A 353 -6.94 -26.41 -3.61
N TYR A 354 -6.61 -25.30 -2.96
CA TYR A 354 -5.58 -25.22 -1.93
C TYR A 354 -6.24 -25.04 -0.59
N ASN A 355 -6.06 -26.02 0.29
CA ASN A 355 -6.48 -25.99 1.69
C ASN A 355 -5.29 -25.54 2.53
N LEU A 356 -5.33 -24.27 2.96
CA LEU A 356 -4.24 -23.59 3.65
C LEU A 356 -4.48 -23.67 5.15
N TYR A 357 -3.54 -24.26 5.89
CA TYR A 357 -3.60 -24.38 7.35
C TYR A 357 -2.70 -23.31 7.97
N PRO A 358 -3.28 -22.22 8.52
CA PRO A 358 -2.53 -21.12 9.12
C PRO A 358 -1.74 -21.60 10.34
N SER A 359 -0.54 -21.04 10.53
CA SER A 359 0.24 -21.33 11.73
C SER A 359 -0.41 -20.74 12.98
N GLN A 360 -0.11 -21.34 14.14
CA GLN A 360 -0.57 -20.83 15.43
C GLN A 360 -0.15 -19.36 15.65
N SER A 361 1.08 -18.99 15.28
CA SER A 361 1.56 -17.61 15.37
C SER A 361 0.80 -16.64 14.47
N PHE A 362 0.40 -17.09 13.27
CA PHE A 362 -0.40 -16.26 12.38
C PHE A 362 -1.82 -16.10 12.93
N LEU A 363 -2.43 -17.16 13.47
CA LEU A 363 -3.73 -17.07 14.15
C LEU A 363 -3.71 -16.17 15.39
N ASP A 364 -2.64 -16.22 16.19
CA ASP A 364 -2.44 -15.32 17.34
C ASP A 364 -2.36 -13.86 16.89
N GLN A 365 -1.68 -13.59 15.78
CA GLN A 365 -1.67 -12.27 15.15
C GLN A 365 -3.07 -11.80 14.73
N ILE A 366 -3.84 -12.64 14.05
CA ILE A 366 -5.20 -12.28 13.63
C ILE A 366 -6.08 -11.99 14.86
N ARG A 367 -6.00 -12.82 15.90
CA ARG A 367 -6.71 -12.58 17.17
C ARG A 367 -6.31 -11.26 17.83
N ARG A 368 -5.02 -10.91 17.80
CA ARG A 368 -4.54 -9.61 18.30
C ARG A 368 -5.10 -8.44 17.49
N ALA A 369 -5.13 -8.55 16.16
CA ALA A 369 -5.69 -7.51 15.29
C ALA A 369 -7.20 -7.31 15.53
N VAL A 370 -7.96 -8.39 15.73
CA VAL A 370 -9.38 -8.33 16.09
C VAL A 370 -9.58 -7.67 17.47
N ALA A 371 -8.75 -8.02 18.46
CA ALA A 371 -8.80 -7.39 19.78
C ALA A 371 -8.44 -5.89 19.73
N GLU A 372 -7.43 -5.51 18.93
CA GLU A 372 -7.03 -4.11 18.72
C GLU A 372 -8.19 -3.29 18.13
N ARG A 373 -8.89 -3.83 17.14
CA ARG A 373 -10.07 -3.19 16.57
C ARG A 373 -11.15 -2.97 17.62
N ALA A 374 -11.47 -3.97 18.44
CA ALA A 374 -12.47 -3.84 19.50
C ALA A 374 -12.08 -2.79 20.55
N VAL A 375 -10.78 -2.68 20.89
CA VAL A 375 -10.27 -1.62 21.77
C VAL A 375 -10.42 -0.24 21.11
N ASN A 376 -10.08 -0.12 19.82
CA ASN A 376 -10.21 1.13 19.07
C ASN A 376 -11.68 1.59 18.97
N GLU A 377 -12.61 0.67 18.71
CA GLU A 377 -14.04 0.96 18.65
C GLU A 377 -14.58 1.47 20.00
N ARG A 378 -14.18 0.84 21.12
CA ARG A 378 -14.55 1.31 22.46
C ARG A 378 -13.98 2.69 22.76
N GLU A 379 -12.71 2.91 22.44
CA GLU A 379 -12.04 4.18 22.67
C GLU A 379 -12.66 5.30 21.82
N LEU A 380 -13.10 5.00 20.61
CA LEU A 380 -13.85 5.91 19.76
C LEU A 380 -15.15 6.38 20.43
N THR A 381 -15.95 5.44 20.96
CA THR A 381 -17.20 5.77 21.66
C THR A 381 -16.99 6.58 22.94
N LEU A 382 -15.84 6.44 23.60
CA LEU A 382 -15.50 7.22 24.81
C LEU A 382 -15.10 8.67 24.51
N VAL A 383 -14.50 8.92 23.34
CA VAL A 383 -13.90 10.21 22.99
C VAL A 383 -14.81 11.03 22.07
N VAL A 384 -15.59 10.38 21.21
CA VAL A 384 -16.41 11.03 20.20
C VAL A 384 -17.83 11.28 20.71
N ASN A 385 -18.34 12.50 20.49
CA ASN A 385 -19.72 12.84 20.80
C ASN A 385 -20.69 12.11 19.86
N ASN A 386 -21.87 11.73 20.37
CA ASN A 386 -22.89 11.04 19.57
C ASN A 386 -23.30 11.81 18.30
N ASP A 387 -23.29 13.15 18.32
CA ASP A 387 -23.63 13.97 17.16
C ASP A 387 -22.66 13.79 15.98
N ASP A 388 -21.40 13.46 16.28
CA ASP A 388 -20.36 13.19 15.30
C ASP A 388 -20.42 11.75 14.75
N LEU A 389 -21.32 10.89 15.25
CA LEU A 389 -21.52 9.51 14.79
C LEU A 389 -22.73 9.39 13.85
N ASP A 390 -22.61 8.54 12.82
CA ASP A 390 -23.69 8.11 11.94
C ASP A 390 -24.59 7.05 12.62
N GLU A 391 -25.65 6.64 11.93
CA GLU A 391 -26.62 5.64 12.44
C GLU A 391 -25.96 4.28 12.77
N SER A 392 -24.79 4.01 12.18
CA SER A 392 -24.01 2.80 12.44
C SER A 392 -22.95 2.99 13.53
N GLY A 393 -22.98 4.12 14.25
CA GLY A 393 -22.00 4.44 15.30
C GLY A 393 -20.61 4.78 14.76
N ARG A 394 -20.47 5.04 13.45
CA ARG A 394 -19.19 5.41 12.84
C ARG A 394 -19.07 6.92 12.75
N PRO A 395 -17.87 7.51 12.90
CA PRO A 395 -17.71 8.96 12.77
C PRO A 395 -18.21 9.44 11.41
N LYS A 396 -18.81 10.64 11.34
CA LYS A 396 -19.22 11.37 10.12
C LYS A 396 -18.09 12.22 9.54
N ARG A 397 -17.08 12.53 10.36
CA ARG A 397 -15.90 13.33 10.02
C ARG A 397 -14.72 12.92 10.89
N PHE A 398 -13.53 13.40 10.54
CA PHE A 398 -12.39 13.36 11.45
C PHE A 398 -12.68 14.25 12.67
N VAL A 399 -12.52 13.70 13.87
CA VAL A 399 -12.86 14.40 15.12
C VAL A 399 -11.56 14.93 15.73
N PRO A 400 -11.35 16.26 15.78
CA PRO A 400 -10.15 16.85 16.35
C PRO A 400 -10.12 16.62 17.87
N VAL A 401 -8.93 16.37 18.41
CA VAL A 401 -8.69 16.17 19.83
C VAL A 401 -7.49 16.98 20.30
N THR A 402 -7.47 17.35 21.58
CA THR A 402 -6.29 17.95 22.20
C THR A 402 -5.20 16.91 22.40
N SER A 403 -3.95 17.35 22.54
CA SER A 403 -2.83 16.45 22.85
C SER A 403 -3.03 15.67 24.15
N ASP A 404 -3.70 16.25 25.15
CA ASP A 404 -4.01 15.56 26.40
C ASP A 404 -5.00 14.41 26.19
N VAL A 405 -6.06 14.64 25.41
CA VAL A 405 -7.04 13.60 25.07
C VAL A 405 -6.37 12.49 24.25
N ALA A 406 -5.54 12.83 23.27
CA ALA A 406 -4.77 11.85 22.50
C ALA A 406 -3.83 11.03 23.40
N ASN A 407 -3.13 11.66 24.33
CA ASN A 407 -2.24 10.98 25.27
C ASN A 407 -2.98 10.06 26.24
N GLN A 408 -4.14 10.49 26.74
CA GLN A 408 -5.00 9.62 27.57
C GLN A 408 -5.52 8.43 26.76
N SER A 409 -5.91 8.65 25.51
CA SER A 409 -6.34 7.61 24.59
C SER A 409 -5.25 6.56 24.38
N ARG A 410 -4.01 6.99 24.08
CA ARG A 410 -2.84 6.11 23.97
C ARG A 410 -2.61 5.28 25.23
N ARG A 411 -2.72 5.90 26.42
CA ARG A 411 -2.56 5.21 27.71
C ARG A 411 -3.63 4.14 27.94
N ARG A 412 -4.90 4.46 27.69
CA ARG A 412 -6.02 3.50 27.81
C ARG A 412 -5.88 2.35 26.83
N ARG A 413 -5.60 2.64 25.56
CA ARG A 413 -5.32 1.62 24.53
C ARG A 413 -4.17 0.71 24.96
N ARG A 414 -3.04 1.28 25.38
CA ARG A 414 -1.87 0.50 25.85
C ARG A 414 -2.20 -0.44 27.01
N ALA A 415 -3.08 -0.01 27.93
CA ALA A 415 -3.50 -0.82 29.07
C ALA A 415 -4.51 -1.92 28.69
N ALA A 416 -5.33 -1.68 27.67
CA ALA A 416 -6.40 -2.59 27.22
C ALA A 416 -5.95 -3.59 26.14
N LEU A 417 -4.91 -3.25 25.36
CA LEU A 417 -4.36 -4.14 24.35
C LEU A 417 -3.76 -5.38 25.00
N PRO A 418 -3.91 -6.57 24.37
CA PRO A 418 -3.25 -7.77 24.85
C PRO A 418 -1.75 -7.52 24.97
N LYS A 419 -1.16 -7.81 26.14
CA LYS A 419 0.29 -7.83 26.30
C LYS A 419 0.84 -8.85 25.30
N GLY A 420 1.87 -8.48 24.53
CA GLY A 420 2.47 -9.40 23.57
C GLY A 420 2.92 -10.68 24.27
N GLY A 421 2.19 -11.77 24.04
CA GLY A 421 2.72 -13.12 24.26
C GLY A 421 3.56 -13.54 23.07
N ASP A 422 4.27 -14.66 23.21
CA ASP A 422 5.21 -15.29 22.25
C ASP A 422 4.66 -15.56 20.83
N GLY A 423 3.45 -15.10 20.49
CA GLY A 423 2.82 -15.17 19.16
C GLY A 423 3.35 -14.15 18.15
N GLN A 424 4.56 -13.62 18.33
CA GLN A 424 5.30 -13.11 17.16
C GLN A 424 5.56 -14.32 16.26
N MET A 425 5.25 -14.21 14.96
CA MET A 425 5.81 -15.17 14.01
C MET A 425 7.31 -15.23 14.26
N PRO A 426 7.89 -16.43 14.48
CA PRO A 426 9.20 -16.57 15.07
C PRO A 426 10.17 -15.62 14.39
N LEU A 427 10.66 -14.66 15.19
CA LEU A 427 11.81 -13.86 14.83
C LEU A 427 12.99 -14.83 14.87
N LEU A 428 13.20 -15.54 13.77
CA LEU A 428 14.50 -16.13 13.55
C LEU A 428 15.43 -14.95 13.34
N ASP A 429 16.27 -14.70 14.36
CA ASP A 429 17.34 -13.74 14.30
C ASP A 429 18.07 -13.94 12.98
N ILE A 430 18.07 -12.85 12.21
CA ILE A 430 18.72 -12.83 10.92
C ILE A 430 20.20 -12.80 11.23
N VAL A 431 20.86 -13.95 11.13
CA VAL A 431 22.32 -14.05 11.16
C VAL A 431 22.87 -13.06 10.12
N GLU A 432 23.81 -12.23 10.56
CA GLU A 432 24.43 -11.12 9.80
C GLU A 432 24.88 -11.49 8.38
#